data_AF-A0AAW5KK99-F1
#
_entry.id   AF-A0AAW5KK99-F1
#
_cell.length_a   1.000
_cell.length_b   1.000
_cell.length_c   1.000
_cell.angle_alpha   90.00
_cell.angle_beta   90.00
_cell.angle_gamma   90.00
#
_symmetry.space_group_name_H-M   'P 1'
#
loop_
_entity.id
_entity.type
_entity.pdbx_description
1 polymer ?
#
loop_
_entity_poly.entity_id
_entity_poly.type
_entity_poly.pdbx_seq_one_letter_code
_entity_poly.pdbx_strand_id
1 'polypeptide(L)'
;MKKLDLDKIIKFVLTSGIGFVLDFISYFMMTQLINISVVYANFTSSIIGATFVFIVSTRKIFIHDNAKIPLMCKYILYIMYQLIMITVASLLISYVNKFLSASTDIALIVKYSKMLSKILVTPLTLSCNYIFMRTISKL
;
A
#
# COMPACT_ATOMS: atom_id res chain seq x y z
N MET A 1 -1.68 23.49 9.19
CA MET A 1 -1.58 22.04 9.43
C MET A 1 -1.03 21.83 10.84
N LYS A 2 -1.84 21.36 11.80
CA LYS A 2 -1.40 21.23 13.21
C LYS A 2 -0.35 20.13 13.32
N LYS A 3 0.69 20.29 14.16
CA LYS A 3 1.74 19.26 14.42
C LYS A 3 1.19 17.83 14.60
N LEU A 4 -0.01 17.72 15.18
CA LEU A 4 -0.73 16.47 15.42
C LEU A 4 -1.07 15.65 14.15
N ASP A 5 -1.22 16.28 12.98
CA ASP A 5 -1.50 15.58 11.72
C ASP A 5 -0.22 14.99 11.09
N LEU A 6 0.91 15.66 11.23
CA LEU A 6 2.19 15.22 10.65
C LEU A 6 2.70 13.94 11.35
N ASP A 7 2.61 13.86 12.67
CA ASP A 7 3.00 12.66 13.44
C ASP A 7 2.19 11.43 13.03
N LYS A 8 0.90 11.61 12.72
CA LYS A 8 0.04 10.51 12.24
C LYS A 8 0.42 10.07 10.84
N ILE A 9 0.79 11.00 9.96
CA ILE A 9 1.28 10.69 8.61
C ILE A 9 2.59 9.88 8.71
N ILE A 10 3.55 10.33 9.51
CA ILE A 10 4.84 9.63 9.68
C ILE A 10 4.63 8.22 10.24
N LYS A 11 3.83 8.07 11.29
CA LYS A 11 3.50 6.75 11.86
C LYS A 11 2.82 5.84 10.84
N PHE A 12 1.94 6.39 9.99
CA PHE A 12 1.25 5.63 8.96
C PHE A 12 2.18 5.20 7.84
N VAL A 13 3.09 6.07 7.38
CA VAL A 13 4.09 5.74 6.37
C VAL A 13 5.02 4.64 6.88
N LEU A 14 5.51 4.75 8.13
CA LEU A 14 6.35 3.71 8.74
C LEU A 14 5.60 2.37 8.85
N THR A 15 4.34 2.41 9.30
CA THR A 15 3.50 1.22 9.40
C THR A 15 3.24 0.58 8.04
N SER A 16 2.98 1.39 7.02
CA SER A 16 2.79 0.94 5.64
C SER A 16 4.06 0.33 5.05
N GLY A 17 5.22 0.91 5.36
CA GLY A 17 6.53 0.35 4.99
C GLY A 17 6.77 -1.03 5.61
N ILE A 18 6.44 -1.21 6.89
CA ILE A 18 6.55 -2.53 7.55
C ILE A 18 5.56 -3.52 6.93
N GLY A 19 4.34 -3.10 6.64
CA GLY A 19 3.35 -3.94 5.93
C GLY A 19 3.83 -4.39 4.56
N PHE A 20 4.51 -3.51 3.81
CA PHE A 20 5.12 -3.86 2.53
C PHE A 20 6.26 -4.88 2.68
N VAL A 21 7.11 -4.74 3.69
CA VAL A 21 8.17 -5.72 3.97
C VAL A 21 7.57 -7.07 4.36
N LEU A 22 6.50 -7.09 5.15
CA LEU A 22 5.79 -8.32 5.52
C LEU A 22 5.16 -9.01 4.32
N ASP A 23 4.52 -8.27 3.41
CA ASP A 23 4.03 -8.77 2.13
C ASP A 23 5.18 -9.40 1.33
N PHE A 24 6.29 -8.68 1.18
CA PHE A 24 7.45 -9.16 0.44
C PHE A 24 8.05 -10.47 1.01
N ILE A 25 8.19 -10.56 2.34
CA ILE A 25 8.69 -11.77 3.01
C ILE A 25 7.70 -12.93 2.85
N SER A 26 6.40 -12.67 3.04
CA SER A 26 5.36 -13.71 2.93
C SER A 26 5.28 -14.26 1.51
N TYR A 27 5.36 -13.37 0.52
CA TYR A 27 5.42 -13.71 -0.91
C TYR A 27 6.65 -14.58 -1.21
N PHE A 28 7.83 -14.17 -0.72
CA PHE A 28 9.06 -14.92 -0.91
C PHE A 28 8.98 -16.32 -0.29
N MET A 29 8.49 -16.45 0.94
CA MET A 29 8.34 -17.75 1.60
C MET A 29 7.36 -18.66 0.83
N MET A 30 6.20 -18.14 0.42
CA MET A 30 5.19 -18.93 -0.31
C MET A 30 5.66 -19.39 -1.69
N THR A 31 6.42 -18.55 -2.40
CA THR A 31 6.92 -18.89 -3.74
C THR A 31 8.17 -19.76 -3.70
N GLN A 32 9.11 -19.53 -2.79
CA GLN A 32 10.39 -20.24 -2.76
C GLN A 32 10.37 -21.52 -1.91
N LEU A 33 9.63 -21.54 -0.80
CA LEU A 33 9.61 -22.69 0.10
C LEU A 33 8.45 -23.65 -0.20
N ILE A 34 7.31 -23.11 -0.62
CA ILE A 34 6.06 -23.87 -0.79
C ILE A 34 5.72 -24.07 -2.28
N ASN A 35 6.42 -23.37 -3.19
CA ASN A 35 6.22 -23.46 -4.65
C ASN A 35 4.76 -23.21 -5.08
N ILE A 36 4.05 -22.37 -4.31
CA ILE A 36 2.68 -21.95 -4.62
C ILE A 36 2.73 -21.08 -5.88
N SER A 37 1.68 -21.15 -6.73
CA SER A 37 1.59 -20.29 -7.90
C SER A 37 1.76 -18.82 -7.52
N VAL A 38 2.50 -18.08 -8.36
CA VAL A 38 2.81 -16.65 -8.17
C VAL A 38 1.56 -15.81 -7.89
N VAL A 39 0.44 -16.13 -8.54
CA VAL A 39 -0.83 -15.40 -8.40
C VAL A 39 -1.40 -15.59 -6.99
N TYR A 40 -1.53 -16.83 -6.52
CA TYR A 40 -2.05 -17.12 -5.17
C TYR A 40 -1.12 -16.61 -4.07
N ALA A 41 0.20 -16.72 -4.28
CA ALA A 41 1.18 -16.20 -3.33
C ALA A 41 1.06 -14.68 -3.18
N ASN A 42 0.99 -13.94 -4.29
CA ASN A 42 0.88 -12.48 -4.28
C ASN A 42 -0.43 -11.97 -3.65
N PHE A 43 -1.55 -12.63 -3.96
CA PHE A 43 -2.82 -12.28 -3.32
C PHE A 43 -2.78 -12.49 -1.80
N THR A 44 -2.27 -13.65 -1.36
CA THR A 44 -2.24 -13.99 0.06
C THR A 44 -1.27 -13.10 0.83
N SER A 45 -0.08 -12.86 0.27
CA SER A 45 0.92 -11.98 0.88
C SER A 45 0.45 -10.53 0.96
N SER A 46 -0.20 -10.02 -0.09
CA SER A 46 -0.75 -8.65 -0.10
C SER A 46 -1.85 -8.49 0.94
N ILE A 47 -2.68 -9.50 1.16
CA ILE A 47 -3.69 -9.50 2.23
C ILE A 47 -3.00 -9.48 3.60
N ILE A 48 -1.95 -10.27 3.84
CA ILE A 48 -1.21 -10.28 5.10
C ILE A 48 -0.63 -8.88 5.40
N GLY A 49 0.06 -8.27 4.43
CA GLY A 49 0.62 -6.94 4.56
C GLY A 49 -0.44 -5.87 4.82
N ALA A 50 -1.52 -5.88 4.04
CA ALA A 50 -2.65 -4.95 4.21
C ALA A 50 -3.34 -5.11 5.57
N THR A 51 -3.51 -6.35 6.04
CA THR A 51 -4.11 -6.66 7.35
C THR A 51 -3.27 -6.10 8.49
N PHE A 52 -1.94 -6.27 8.42
CA PHE A 52 -1.03 -5.69 9.40
C PHE A 52 -1.17 -4.16 9.45
N VAL A 53 -1.14 -3.49 8.28
CA VAL A 53 -1.30 -2.03 8.20
C VAL A 53 -2.63 -1.59 8.78
N PHE A 54 -3.70 -2.32 8.49
CA PHE A 54 -5.03 -2.03 9.02
C PHE A 54 -5.08 -2.14 10.54
N ILE A 55 -4.62 -3.24 11.12
CA ILE A 55 -4.65 -3.49 12.56
C ILE A 55 -3.81 -2.45 13.31
N VAL A 56 -2.60 -2.18 12.84
CA VAL A 56 -1.71 -1.22 13.51
C VAL A 56 -2.24 0.20 13.37
N SER A 57 -2.77 0.57 12.21
CA SER A 57 -3.35 1.90 12.00
C SER A 57 -4.61 2.13 12.85
N THR A 58 -5.51 1.15 12.92
CA THR A 58 -6.73 1.25 13.72
C THR A 58 -6.47 1.19 15.23
N ARG A 59 -5.50 0.41 15.70
CA ARG A 59 -5.22 0.25 17.13
C ARG A 59 -4.19 1.23 17.72
N LYS A 60 -3.25 1.75 16.93
CA LYS A 60 -2.16 2.60 17.44
C LYS A 60 -2.15 4.03 16.86
N ILE A 61 -2.72 4.26 15.68
CA ILE A 61 -2.66 5.56 14.99
C ILE A 61 -3.98 6.32 15.10
N PHE A 62 -5.10 5.59 14.98
CA PHE A 62 -6.45 6.13 15.07
C PHE A 62 -7.23 5.42 16.19
N ILE A 63 -6.76 5.55 17.44
CA ILE A 63 -7.48 5.06 18.61
C ILE A 63 -8.81 5.84 18.70
N HIS A 64 -9.95 5.13 18.69
CA HIS A 64 -11.28 5.74 18.75
C HIS A 64 -11.97 5.41 20.07
N ASP A 65 -12.51 6.45 20.71
CA ASP A 65 -13.43 6.35 21.83
C ASP A 65 -14.91 6.29 21.39
N ASN A 66 -15.26 6.45 20.10
CA ASN A 66 -16.66 6.52 19.62
C ASN A 66 -16.84 6.10 18.13
N ALA A 67 -16.65 4.82 17.78
CA ALA A 67 -16.90 4.33 16.40
C ALA A 67 -18.37 3.89 16.20
N LYS A 68 -19.03 4.29 15.10
CA LYS A 68 -20.44 3.89 14.83
C LYS A 68 -20.55 2.52 14.15
N ILE A 69 -19.50 2.08 13.45
CA ILE A 69 -19.47 0.80 12.74
C ILE A 69 -18.46 -0.19 13.36
N PRO A 70 -18.75 -1.49 13.35
CA PRO A 70 -17.87 -2.51 13.92
C PRO A 70 -16.55 -2.64 13.15
N LEU A 71 -15.50 -3.06 13.85
CA LEU A 71 -14.14 -3.16 13.32
C LEU A 71 -14.03 -4.06 12.07
N MET A 72 -14.84 -5.14 12.00
CA MET A 72 -14.84 -6.04 10.85
C MET A 72 -15.38 -5.39 9.58
N CYS A 73 -16.40 -4.52 9.67
CA CYS A 73 -16.89 -3.77 8.49
C CYS A 73 -15.83 -2.81 7.97
N LYS A 74 -15.08 -2.15 8.87
CA LYS A 74 -13.94 -1.29 8.49
C LYS A 74 -12.85 -2.08 7.77
N TYR A 75 -12.58 -3.30 8.22
CA TYR A 75 -11.60 -4.18 7.60
C TYR A 75 -12.00 -4.62 6.18
N ILE A 76 -13.26 -5.03 5.98
CA ILE A 76 -13.77 -5.43 4.66
C ILE A 76 -13.68 -4.25 3.67
N LEU A 77 -14.12 -3.06 4.08
CA LEU A 77 -14.01 -1.85 3.25
C LEU A 77 -12.55 -1.54 2.88
N TYR A 78 -11.62 -1.72 3.82
CA TYR A 78 -10.20 -1.53 3.58
C TYR A 78 -9.61 -2.53 2.58
N ILE A 79 -9.94 -3.81 2.70
CA ILE A 79 -9.46 -4.82 1.74
C ILE A 79 -10.04 -4.58 0.35
N MET A 80 -11.33 -4.25 0.22
CA MET A 80 -11.95 -3.91 -1.07
C MET A 80 -11.26 -2.70 -1.72
N TYR A 81 -11.02 -1.65 -0.94
CA TYR A 81 -10.26 -0.49 -1.40
C TYR A 81 -8.84 -0.86 -1.82
N GLN A 82 -8.15 -1.71 -1.06
CA GLN A 82 -6.77 -2.10 -1.34
C GLN A 82 -6.65 -2.87 -2.66
N LEU A 83 -7.62 -3.74 -2.98
CA LEU A 83 -7.66 -4.45 -4.27
C LEU A 83 -7.77 -3.48 -5.46
N ILE A 84 -8.64 -2.48 -5.34
CA ILE A 84 -8.81 -1.44 -6.36
C ILE A 84 -7.51 -0.63 -6.48
N MET A 85 -6.95 -0.21 -5.36
CA MET A 85 -5.74 0.62 -5.33
C MET A 85 -4.51 -0.08 -5.90
N ILE A 86 -4.31 -1.37 -5.63
CA ILE A 86 -3.21 -2.13 -6.21
C ILE A 86 -3.34 -2.16 -7.74
N THR A 87 -4.56 -2.35 -8.23
CA THR A 87 -4.85 -2.39 -9.68
C THR A 87 -4.58 -1.03 -10.33
N VAL A 88 -5.11 0.05 -9.73
CA VAL A 88 -4.90 1.43 -10.21
C VAL A 88 -3.43 1.81 -10.16
N ALA A 89 -2.73 1.50 -9.07
CA ALA A 89 -1.30 1.76 -8.92
C ALA A 89 -0.48 1.03 -9.99
N SER A 90 -0.84 -0.22 -10.31
CA SER A 90 -0.16 -1.01 -11.34
C SER A 90 -0.33 -0.41 -12.73
N LEU A 91 -1.55 0.04 -13.07
CA LEU A 91 -1.82 0.74 -14.33
C LEU A 91 -1.08 2.08 -14.40
N LEU A 92 -1.06 2.84 -13.30
CA LEU A 92 -0.37 4.12 -13.22
C LEU A 92 1.15 3.94 -13.40
N ILE A 93 1.75 2.94 -12.74
CA ILE A 93 3.18 2.59 -12.91
C ILE A 93 3.47 2.23 -14.36
N SER A 94 2.60 1.45 -15.02
CA SER A 94 2.77 1.08 -16.43
C SER A 94 2.70 2.31 -17.36
N TYR A 95 1.76 3.22 -17.11
CA TYR A 95 1.64 4.47 -17.86
C TYR A 95 2.86 5.37 -17.69
N VAL A 96 3.27 5.62 -16.45
CA VAL A 96 4.45 6.42 -16.12
C VAL A 96 5.71 5.78 -16.74
N ASN A 97 5.84 4.46 -16.71
CA ASN A 97 6.97 3.75 -17.31
C ASN A 97 7.03 3.94 -18.82
N LYS A 98 5.90 3.81 -19.52
CA LYS A 98 5.83 4.07 -20.96
C LYS A 98 6.18 5.53 -21.28
N PHE A 99 5.70 6.46 -20.46
CA PHE A 99 6.01 7.88 -20.61
C PHE A 99 7.51 8.15 -20.46
N LEU A 100 8.15 7.67 -19.38
CA LEU A 100 9.60 7.86 -19.17
C LEU A 100 10.45 7.26 -20.29
N SER A 101 10.12 6.04 -20.74
CA SER A 101 10.87 5.36 -21.79
C SER A 101 10.68 5.97 -23.18
N ALA A 102 9.56 6.65 -23.43
CA ALA A 102 9.28 7.33 -24.70
C ALA A 102 9.77 8.79 -24.73
N SER A 103 9.97 9.42 -23.57
CA SER A 103 10.32 10.84 -23.45
C SER A 103 11.82 11.10 -23.27
N THR A 104 12.64 10.05 -23.07
CA THR A 104 14.09 10.20 -22.87
C THR A 104 14.89 9.08 -23.54
N ASP A 105 15.94 9.45 -24.27
CA ASP A 105 16.92 8.51 -24.84
C ASP A 105 18.11 8.24 -23.89
N ILE A 106 18.05 8.78 -22.67
CA ILE A 106 19.09 8.57 -21.66
C ILE A 106 19.04 7.10 -21.24
N ALA A 107 20.03 6.31 -21.68
CA ALA A 107 20.10 4.86 -21.47
C ALA A 107 19.93 4.44 -20.00
N LEU A 108 20.42 5.26 -19.06
CA LEU A 108 20.25 5.07 -17.62
C LEU A 108 18.78 5.17 -17.18
N ILE A 109 18.05 6.19 -17.67
CA ILE A 109 16.64 6.40 -17.32
C ILE A 109 15.78 5.30 -17.92
N VAL A 110 16.01 4.93 -19.18
CA VAL A 110 15.28 3.82 -19.83
C VAL A 110 15.52 2.50 -19.11
N LYS A 111 16.77 2.22 -18.71
CA LYS A 111 17.15 1.00 -17.96
C LYS A 111 16.45 0.92 -16.59
N TYR A 112 16.28 2.03 -15.88
CA TYR A 112 15.69 2.08 -14.54
C TYR A 112 14.24 2.63 -14.52
N SER A 113 13.62 2.83 -15.68
CA SER A 113 12.29 3.42 -15.88
C SER A 113 11.20 2.77 -15.01
N LYS A 114 11.21 1.44 -14.91
CA LYS A 114 10.25 0.68 -14.07
C LYS A 114 10.39 1.02 -12.58
N MET A 115 11.62 1.16 -12.11
CA MET A 115 11.91 1.47 -10.70
C MET A 115 11.56 2.93 -10.39
N LEU A 116 11.93 3.85 -11.27
CA LEU A 116 11.57 5.27 -11.17
C LEU A 116 10.05 5.47 -11.16
N SER A 117 9.33 4.75 -12.02
CA SER A 117 7.87 4.80 -12.07
C SER A 117 7.25 4.36 -10.75
N LYS A 118 7.76 3.28 -10.14
CA LYS A 118 7.31 2.84 -8.81
C LYS A 118 7.59 3.89 -7.74
N ILE A 119 8.76 4.51 -7.74
CA ILE A 119 9.13 5.57 -6.78
C ILE A 119 8.21 6.79 -6.92
N LEU A 120 7.84 7.19 -8.13
CA LEU A 120 6.93 8.32 -8.37
C LEU A 120 5.48 8.02 -7.94
N VAL A 121 5.01 6.79 -8.16
CA VAL A 121 3.63 6.40 -7.86
C VAL A 121 3.41 6.07 -6.37
N THR A 122 4.44 5.60 -5.66
CA THR A 122 4.31 5.13 -4.26
C THR A 122 3.88 6.24 -3.27
N PRO A 123 4.38 7.49 -3.34
CA PRO A 123 3.88 8.57 -2.49
C PRO A 123 2.40 8.86 -2.69
N LEU A 124 1.91 8.77 -3.93
CA LEU A 124 0.49 8.96 -4.26
C LEU A 124 -0.36 7.86 -3.63
N THR A 125 0.04 6.60 -3.78
CA THR A 125 -0.70 5.47 -3.19
C THR A 125 -0.70 5.52 -1.66
N LEU A 126 0.43 5.88 -1.04
CA LEU A 126 0.51 6.10 0.41
C LEU A 126 -0.42 7.23 0.88
N SER A 127 -0.49 8.33 0.12
CA SER A 127 -1.37 9.46 0.44
C SER A 127 -2.83 9.05 0.39
N CYS A 128 -3.25 8.34 -0.67
CA CYS A 128 -4.61 7.82 -0.78
C CYS A 128 -4.93 6.85 0.36
N ASN A 129 -4.02 5.92 0.68
CA ASN A 129 -4.20 4.94 1.76
C ASN A 129 -4.35 5.61 3.12
N TYR A 130 -3.57 6.68 3.37
CA TYR A 130 -3.69 7.48 4.60
C TYR A 130 -5.05 8.18 4.69
N ILE A 131 -5.47 8.86 3.61
CA ILE A 131 -6.76 9.56 3.55
C ILE A 131 -7.90 8.57 3.78
N PHE A 132 -7.87 7.43 3.11
CA PHE A 132 -8.90 6.41 3.23
C PHE A 132 -8.96 5.82 4.64
N MET A 133 -7.81 5.49 5.24
CA MET A 133 -7.76 5.01 6.62
C MET A 133 -8.23 6.05 7.63
N ARG A 134 -7.93 7.34 7.40
CA ARG A 134 -8.45 8.45 8.22
C ARG A 134 -9.97 8.61 8.09
N THR A 135 -10.54 8.33 6.92
CA THR A 135 -11.99 8.39 6.69
C THR A 135 -12.71 7.21 7.34
N ILE A 136 -12.23 5.99 7.12
CA ILE A 136 -12.75 4.77 7.78
C ILE A 136 -12.63 4.84 9.29
N SER A 137 -11.55 5.47 9.78
CA SER A 137 -11.36 5.79 11.19
C SER A 137 -12.60 6.49 11.75
N LYS A 138 -13.05 7.57 11.12
CA LYS A 138 -14.13 8.45 11.60
C LYS A 138 -15.55 7.94 11.41
N LEU A 139 -15.74 6.88 10.61
CA LEU A 139 -17.02 6.18 10.45
C LEU A 139 -17.34 5.34 11.69
#